data_AF-A0A0S8KIB9-F1
#
_entry.id   AF-A0A0S8KIB9-F1
#
_cell.length_a   1.000
_cell.length_b   1.000
_cell.length_c   1.000
_cell.angle_alpha   90.00
_cell.angle_beta   90.00
_cell.angle_gamma   90.00
#
_symmetry.space_group_name_H-M   'P 1'
#
loop_
_entity.id
_entity.type
_entity.pdbx_description
1 polymer ?
#
loop_
_entity_poly.entity_id
_entity_poly.type
_entity_poly.pdbx_seq_one_letter_code
_entity_poly.pdbx_strand_id
1 'polypeptide(L)'
;MFALIRREIRDHIAFFIGAVILSGILVGVSISVLYEFDRIGRMVSRLQAMISVMTIIIIGFFAMGAIQMYTDRTRRISAFVLTLPAGRGRILLARMAAGTLAILALLVPLAIATMILLRLFTPPIPVYSKMLLEAFAGTFLAAFACYCIGLQAGWNSNRLGPSLGGLGLTCVLVSIILVKGYGLHVTV
;
A
#
# COMPACT_ATOMS: atom_id res chain seq x y z
N MET A 1 -0.34 22.85 12.08
CA MET A 1 -0.38 21.48 11.51
C MET A 1 0.46 21.34 10.25
N PHE A 2 0.35 22.26 9.29
CA PHE A 2 1.05 22.15 8.00
C PHE A 2 2.58 22.00 8.11
N ALA A 3 3.23 22.74 9.03
CA ALA A 3 4.66 22.62 9.28
C ALA A 3 5.08 21.24 9.83
N LEU A 4 4.23 20.60 10.64
CA LEU A 4 4.46 19.24 11.15
C LEU A 4 4.36 18.22 10.02
N ILE A 5 3.33 18.34 9.17
CA ILE A 5 3.16 17.48 7.98
C ILE A 5 4.35 17.63 7.03
N ARG A 6 4.78 18.87 6.76
CA ARG A 6 5.94 19.14 5.89
C ARG A 6 7.23 18.51 6.43
N ARG A 7 7.44 18.55 7.74
CA ARG A 7 8.59 17.90 8.38
C ARG A 7 8.49 16.37 8.27
N GLU A 8 7.33 15.80 8.57
CA GLU A 8 7.10 14.35 8.51
C GLU A 8 7.32 13.84 7.07
N ILE A 9 6.86 14.58 6.05
CA ILE A 9 7.11 14.26 4.63
C ILE A 9 8.62 14.28 4.32
N ARG A 10 9.35 15.27 4.85
CA ARG A 10 10.80 15.39 4.63
C ARG A 10 11.57 14.25 5.31
N ASP A 11 11.19 13.90 6.53
CA ASP A 11 11.84 12.83 7.29
C ASP A 11 11.56 11.44 6.66
N HIS A 12 10.42 11.28 5.99
CA HIS A 12 10.02 10.04 5.31
C HIS A 12 10.21 10.06 3.80
N ILE A 13 11.03 10.99 3.27
CA ILE A 13 11.23 11.15 1.81
C ILE A 13 11.76 9.86 1.15
N ALA A 14 12.55 9.07 1.87
CA ALA A 14 13.05 7.78 1.39
C ALA A 14 11.90 6.80 1.06
N PHE A 15 10.82 6.80 1.85
CA PHE A 15 9.65 5.98 1.58
C PHE A 15 8.87 6.47 0.35
N PHE A 16 8.78 7.78 0.14
CA PHE A 16 8.18 8.34 -1.08
C PHE A 16 8.98 7.96 -2.33
N ILE A 17 10.31 8.09 -2.27
CA ILE A 17 11.19 7.69 -3.37
C ILE A 17 11.05 6.19 -3.64
N GLY A 18 11.05 5.37 -2.59
CA GLY A 18 10.84 3.92 -2.69
C GLY A 18 9.48 3.57 -3.31
N ALA A 19 8.41 4.24 -2.92
CA ALA A 19 7.08 4.05 -3.49
C ALA A 19 7.03 4.43 -4.99
N VAL A 20 7.69 5.51 -5.39
CA VAL A 20 7.77 5.92 -6.81
C VAL A 20 8.56 4.91 -7.63
N ILE A 21 9.72 4.46 -7.14
CA ILE A 21 10.54 3.44 -7.82
C ILE A 21 9.77 2.14 -7.94
N LEU A 22 9.12 1.69 -6.86
CA LEU A 22 8.30 0.48 -6.86
C LEU A 22 7.14 0.61 -7.84
N SER A 23 6.47 1.77 -7.90
CA SER A 23 5.41 2.04 -8.88
C SER A 23 5.93 1.87 -10.31
N GLY A 24 7.09 2.45 -10.63
CA GLY A 24 7.72 2.32 -11.94
C GLY A 24 8.04 0.87 -12.31
N ILE A 25 8.57 0.08 -11.36
CA ILE A 25 8.84 -1.35 -11.54
C ILE A 25 7.54 -2.11 -11.83
N LEU A 26 6.48 -1.86 -11.06
CA LEU A 26 5.19 -2.53 -11.24
C LEU A 26 4.54 -2.18 -12.58
N VAL A 27 4.65 -0.94 -13.03
CA VAL A 27 4.21 -0.52 -14.36
C VAL A 27 5.01 -1.24 -15.44
N GLY A 28 6.34 -1.31 -15.32
CA GLY A 28 7.20 -2.05 -16.25
C GLY A 28 6.84 -3.53 -16.35
N VAL A 29 6.66 -4.20 -15.20
CA VAL A 29 6.21 -5.60 -15.15
C VAL A 29 4.84 -5.76 -15.81
N SER A 30 3.91 -4.83 -15.56
CA SER A 30 2.56 -4.87 -16.15
C SER A 30 2.60 -4.78 -17.68
N ILE A 31 3.49 -3.95 -18.23
CA ILE A 31 3.72 -3.83 -19.68
C ILE A 31 4.29 -5.13 -20.25
N SER A 32 5.32 -5.69 -19.61
CA SER A 32 5.97 -6.94 -20.04
C SER A 32 4.99 -8.12 -20.09
N VAL A 33 4.14 -8.25 -19.07
CA VAL A 33 3.11 -9.31 -19.01
C VAL A 33 2.08 -9.17 -20.14
N LEU A 34 1.78 -7.93 -20.55
CA LEU A 34 0.84 -7.65 -21.62
C LEU A 34 1.41 -7.98 -23.00
N TYR A 35 2.70 -7.72 -23.22
CA TYR A 35 3.37 -7.97 -24.51
C TYR A 35 3.46 -9.47 -24.85
N GLU A 36 3.53 -10.33 -23.82
CA GLU A 36 3.56 -11.79 -23.99
C GLU A 36 2.17 -12.43 -24.23
N PHE A 37 1.27 -11.80 -24.96
CA PHE A 37 -0.16 -12.15 -25.00
C PHE A 37 -0.50 -13.54 -25.61
N ASP A 38 0.45 -14.24 -26.22
CA ASP A 38 0.13 -15.27 -27.21
C ASP A 38 0.10 -16.74 -26.74
N ARG A 39 -0.02 -17.05 -25.44
CA ARG A 39 -0.14 -18.46 -24.98
C ARG A 39 -1.16 -18.67 -23.87
N ILE A 40 -2.18 -19.48 -24.18
CA ILE A 40 -3.35 -19.86 -23.36
C ILE A 40 -2.98 -20.48 -21.99
N GLY A 41 -1.76 -21.00 -21.81
CA GLY A 41 -1.27 -21.52 -20.53
C GLY A 41 -0.89 -20.49 -19.45
N ARG A 42 -0.99 -19.18 -19.72
CA ARG A 42 -0.47 -18.10 -18.84
C ARG A 42 -1.52 -17.42 -17.93
N MET A 43 -2.78 -17.86 -17.91
CA MET A 43 -3.80 -17.24 -17.04
C MET A 43 -3.52 -17.51 -15.55
N VAL A 44 -3.14 -18.74 -15.20
CA VAL A 44 -2.79 -19.13 -13.83
C VAL A 44 -1.54 -18.39 -13.35
N SER A 45 -0.51 -18.28 -14.20
CA SER A 45 0.72 -17.56 -13.85
C SER A 45 0.49 -16.04 -13.71
N ARG A 46 -0.42 -15.44 -14.48
CA ARG A 46 -0.83 -14.04 -14.33
C ARG A 46 -1.57 -13.78 -13.03
N LEU A 47 -2.53 -14.65 -12.67
CA LEU A 47 -3.24 -14.57 -11.38
C LEU A 47 -2.27 -14.72 -10.21
N GLN A 48 -1.37 -15.69 -10.27
CA GLN A 48 -0.34 -15.90 -9.26
C GLN A 48 0.57 -14.68 -9.11
N ALA A 49 1.02 -14.09 -10.22
CA ALA A 49 1.85 -12.88 -10.22
C ALA A 49 1.12 -11.67 -9.61
N MET A 50 -0.16 -11.47 -9.93
CA MET A 50 -0.96 -10.40 -9.32
C MET A 50 -1.12 -10.60 -7.81
N ILE A 51 -1.42 -11.83 -7.38
CA ILE A 51 -1.56 -12.15 -5.94
C ILE A 51 -0.23 -11.90 -5.22
N SER A 52 0.91 -12.35 -5.78
CA SER A 52 2.22 -12.13 -5.18
C SER A 52 2.62 -10.66 -5.11
N VAL A 53 2.29 -9.86 -6.13
CA VAL A 53 2.54 -8.43 -6.12
C VAL A 53 1.71 -7.74 -5.03
N MET A 54 0.42 -8.07 -4.93
CA MET A 54 -0.46 -7.48 -3.93
C MET A 54 -0.04 -7.85 -2.51
N THR A 55 0.38 -9.08 -2.25
CA THR A 55 0.88 -9.47 -0.92
C THR A 55 2.17 -8.72 -0.57
N ILE A 56 3.11 -8.58 -1.50
CA ILE A 56 4.35 -7.81 -1.29
C ILE A 56 4.04 -6.35 -0.97
N ILE A 57 3.15 -5.71 -1.74
CA ILE A 57 2.75 -4.32 -1.52
C ILE A 57 2.15 -4.14 -0.12
N ILE A 58 1.23 -5.04 0.26
CA ILE A 58 0.53 -4.94 1.54
C ILE A 58 1.48 -5.16 2.73
N ILE A 59 2.36 -6.17 2.65
CA ILE A 59 3.40 -6.40 3.66
C ILE A 59 4.35 -5.19 3.73
N GLY A 60 4.70 -4.61 2.58
CA GLY A 60 5.53 -3.41 2.49
C GLY A 60 4.91 -2.22 3.23
N PHE A 61 3.60 -1.98 3.06
CA PHE A 61 2.91 -0.90 3.78
C PHE A 61 2.80 -1.15 5.29
N PHE A 62 2.58 -2.40 5.70
CA PHE A 62 2.64 -2.76 7.12
C PHE A 62 4.03 -2.48 7.70
N ALA A 63 5.09 -2.94 7.04
CA ALA A 63 6.47 -2.74 7.46
C ALA A 63 6.83 -1.25 7.52
N MET A 64 6.40 -0.47 6.53
CA MET A 64 6.56 0.98 6.52
C MET A 64 5.91 1.63 7.75
N GLY A 65 4.67 1.30 8.08
CA GLY A 65 3.99 1.81 9.28
C GLY A 65 4.74 1.46 10.57
N ALA A 66 5.21 0.22 10.69
CA ALA A 66 5.97 -0.24 11.85
C ALA A 66 7.32 0.50 11.98
N ILE A 67 8.07 0.61 10.88
CA ILE A 67 9.39 1.27 10.85
C ILE A 67 9.25 2.76 11.18
N GLN A 68 8.21 3.45 10.70
CA GLN A 68 8.00 4.86 11.00
C GLN A 68 7.83 5.12 12.50
N MET A 69 7.07 4.26 13.19
CA MET A 69 6.90 4.36 14.64
C MET A 69 8.16 3.94 15.40
N TYR A 70 8.88 2.92 14.93
CA TYR A 70 10.12 2.48 15.55
C TYR A 70 11.23 3.54 15.45
N THR A 71 11.44 4.10 14.25
CA THR A 71 12.48 5.13 14.00
C THR A 71 12.24 6.40 14.80
N ASP A 72 10.98 6.84 14.93
CA ASP A 72 10.61 7.96 15.79
C ASP A 72 10.99 7.72 17.25
N ARG A 73 10.73 6.50 17.73
CA ARG A 73 11.06 6.09 19.09
C ARG A 73 12.57 6.07 19.33
N THR A 74 13.35 5.47 18.41
CA THR A 74 14.81 5.41 18.51
C THR A 74 15.45 6.79 18.47
N ARG A 75 14.93 7.69 17.63
CA ARG A 75 15.45 9.06 17.49
C ARG A 75 14.91 10.04 18.53
N ARG A 76 14.03 9.59 19.44
CA ARG A 76 13.35 10.42 20.46
C ARG A 76 12.69 11.69 19.89
N ILE A 77 12.30 11.69 18.61
CA ILE A 77 11.75 12.88 17.95
C ILE A 77 10.42 13.27 18.60
N SER A 78 9.60 12.28 18.96
CA SER A 78 8.40 12.48 19.78
C SER A 78 8.65 13.11 21.16
N ALA A 79 9.80 12.88 21.80
CA ALA A 79 10.15 13.51 23.08
C ALA A 79 10.51 15.00 22.91
N PHE A 80 11.17 15.36 21.80
CA PHE A 80 11.47 16.75 21.45
C PHE A 80 10.25 17.52 20.92
N VAL A 81 9.23 16.84 20.40
CA VAL A 81 7.98 17.47 19.95
C VAL A 81 6.97 17.60 21.10
N LEU A 82 7.05 16.76 22.13
CA LEU A 82 6.24 16.86 23.36
C LEU A 82 6.53 18.11 24.22
N THR A 83 7.65 18.79 23.99
CA THR A 83 7.94 20.10 24.61
C THR A 83 7.24 21.26 23.91
N LEU A 84 6.70 21.04 22.71
CA LEU A 84 5.78 21.94 22.03
C LEU A 84 4.33 21.56 22.41
N PRO A 85 3.37 22.50 22.45
CA PRO A 85 1.97 22.25 22.80
C PRO A 85 1.19 21.44 21.74
N ALA A 86 1.87 20.60 20.96
CA ALA A 86 1.30 19.71 19.99
C ALA A 86 0.94 18.38 20.65
N GLY A 87 -0.35 18.16 20.93
CA GLY A 87 -0.83 16.91 21.52
C GLY A 87 -0.52 15.68 20.66
N ARG A 88 -0.36 14.51 21.32
CA ARG A 88 -0.04 13.20 20.72
C ARG A 88 -0.93 12.83 19.53
N GLY A 89 -2.21 13.21 19.57
CA GLY A 89 -3.15 12.98 18.46
C GLY A 89 -2.79 13.70 17.17
N ARG A 90 -2.20 14.90 17.22
CA ARG A 90 -1.81 15.67 16.02
C ARG A 90 -0.63 15.04 15.28
N ILE A 91 0.29 14.41 16.02
CA ILE A 91 1.44 13.69 15.45
C ILE A 91 0.94 12.43 14.73
N LEU A 92 0.04 11.68 15.37
CA LEU A 92 -0.56 10.49 14.78
C LEU A 92 -1.35 10.82 13.50
N LEU A 93 -2.09 11.92 13.49
CA LEU A 93 -2.82 12.40 12.32
C LEU A 93 -1.85 12.83 11.19
N ALA A 94 -0.74 13.51 11.52
CA ALA A 94 0.28 13.86 10.53
C ALA A 94 0.93 12.61 9.90
N ARG A 95 1.12 11.54 10.67
CA ARG A 95 1.61 10.24 10.15
C ARG A 95 0.61 9.55 9.25
N MET A 96 -0.66 9.50 9.66
CA MET A 96 -1.74 8.99 8.80
C MET A 96 -1.81 9.76 7.47
N ALA A 97 -1.64 11.08 7.50
CA ALA A 97 -1.58 11.91 6.30
C ALA A 97 -0.34 11.61 5.43
N ALA A 98 0.84 11.42 6.04
CA ALA A 98 2.05 11.06 5.29
C ALA A 98 1.96 9.66 4.67
N GLY A 99 1.42 8.68 5.41
CA GLY A 99 1.19 7.33 4.91
C GLY A 99 0.18 7.27 3.79
N THR A 100 -0.95 7.99 3.91
CA THR A 100 -1.93 8.10 2.82
C THR A 100 -1.32 8.73 1.56
N LEU A 101 -0.52 9.79 1.70
CA LEU A 101 0.20 10.36 0.57
C LEU A 101 1.18 9.37 -0.07
N ALA A 102 1.90 8.56 0.70
CA ALA A 102 2.81 7.54 0.17
C ALA A 102 2.05 6.41 -0.56
N ILE A 103 0.93 5.98 0.01
CA ILE A 103 0.02 5.00 -0.61
C ILE A 103 -0.50 5.54 -1.95
N LEU A 104 -0.97 6.80 -1.98
CA LEU A 104 -1.43 7.45 -3.21
C LEU A 104 -0.30 7.61 -4.24
N ALA A 105 0.92 7.94 -3.80
CA ALA A 105 2.08 8.07 -4.69
C ALA A 105 2.43 6.74 -5.38
N LEU A 106 2.17 5.58 -4.75
CA LEU A 106 2.33 4.27 -5.36
C LEU A 106 1.16 3.93 -6.30
N LEU A 107 -0.07 4.08 -5.80
CA LEU A 107 -1.29 3.57 -6.44
C LEU A 107 -1.78 4.42 -7.61
N VAL A 108 -1.67 5.76 -7.53
CA VAL A 108 -2.18 6.65 -8.59
C VAL A 108 -1.46 6.43 -9.92
N PRO A 109 -0.12 6.41 -9.99
CA PRO A 109 0.57 6.13 -11.26
C PRO A 109 0.24 4.74 -11.79
N LEU A 110 0.11 3.76 -10.90
CA LEU A 110 -0.27 2.39 -11.26
C LEU A 110 -1.68 2.35 -11.88
N ALA A 111 -2.66 3.04 -11.29
CA ALA A 111 -4.03 3.12 -11.79
C ALA A 111 -4.12 3.84 -13.15
N ILE A 112 -3.34 4.91 -13.33
CA ILE A 112 -3.25 5.63 -14.60
C ILE A 112 -2.63 4.72 -15.67
N ALA A 113 -1.53 4.04 -15.35
CA ALA A 113 -0.88 3.12 -16.26
C ALA A 113 -1.82 1.97 -16.66
N THR A 114 -2.51 1.33 -15.71
CA THR A 114 -3.46 0.25 -16.03
C THR A 114 -4.62 0.75 -16.90
N MET A 115 -5.15 1.95 -16.65
CA MET A 115 -6.16 2.56 -17.51
C MET A 115 -5.66 2.80 -18.93
N ILE A 116 -4.43 3.29 -19.09
CA ILE A 116 -3.81 3.51 -20.41
C ILE A 116 -3.59 2.18 -21.13
N LEU A 117 -3.03 1.18 -20.44
CA LEU A 117 -2.81 -0.16 -21.00
C LEU A 117 -4.14 -0.82 -21.43
N LEU A 118 -5.19 -0.73 -20.61
CA LEU A 118 -6.53 -1.24 -20.96
C LEU A 118 -7.09 -0.56 -22.21
N ARG A 119 -6.94 0.77 -22.34
CA ARG A 119 -7.41 1.49 -23.54
C ARG A 119 -6.63 1.15 -24.80
N LEU A 120 -5.35 0.82 -24.67
CA LEU A 120 -4.48 0.47 -25.81
C LEU A 120 -4.73 -0.95 -26.33
N PHE A 121 -4.99 -1.91 -25.45
CA PHE A 121 -4.97 -3.34 -25.79
C PHE A 121 -6.35 -4.02 -25.76
N THR A 122 -7.39 -3.40 -25.21
CA THR A 122 -8.75 -3.95 -25.20
C THR A 122 -9.75 -3.00 -25.87
N PRO A 123 -10.73 -3.53 -26.64
CA PRO A 123 -11.78 -2.70 -27.21
C PRO A 123 -12.57 -1.98 -26.09
N PRO A 124 -13.16 -0.81 -26.37
CA PRO A 124 -13.82 0.02 -25.36
C PRO A 124 -15.09 -0.65 -24.84
N ILE A 125 -14.95 -1.47 -23.80
CA ILE A 125 -16.08 -2.06 -23.08
C ILE A 125 -16.35 -1.17 -21.84
N PRO A 126 -17.55 -0.58 -21.70
CA PRO A 126 -17.87 0.39 -20.64
C PRO A 126 -17.81 -0.20 -19.21
N VAL A 127 -17.81 -1.53 -19.08
CA VAL A 127 -17.79 -2.29 -17.82
C VAL A 127 -16.49 -2.09 -17.03
N TYR A 128 -15.37 -1.78 -17.69
CA TYR A 128 -14.05 -1.74 -17.04
C TYR A 128 -13.83 -0.55 -16.09
N SER A 129 -14.49 0.58 -16.31
CA SER A 129 -14.23 1.80 -15.53
C SER A 129 -14.65 1.69 -14.06
N LYS A 130 -15.84 1.14 -13.81
CA LYS A 130 -16.35 0.90 -12.44
C LYS A 130 -15.53 -0.16 -11.72
N MET A 131 -15.23 -1.26 -12.40
CA MET A 131 -14.41 -2.35 -11.84
C MET A 131 -13.00 -1.85 -11.45
N LEU A 132 -12.39 -0.99 -12.26
CA LEU A 132 -11.07 -0.42 -11.96
C LEU A 132 -11.12 0.52 -10.75
N LEU A 133 -12.18 1.33 -10.63
CA LEU A 133 -12.39 2.19 -9.48
C LEU A 133 -12.62 1.39 -8.19
N GLU A 134 -13.42 0.33 -8.25
CA GLU A 134 -13.66 -0.58 -7.12
C GLU A 134 -12.38 -1.31 -6.70
N ALA A 135 -11.60 -1.81 -7.67
CA ALA A 135 -10.30 -2.43 -7.40
C ALA A 135 -9.30 -1.44 -6.78
N PHE A 136 -9.26 -0.20 -7.28
CA PHE A 136 -8.43 0.86 -6.70
C PHE A 136 -8.86 1.21 -5.28
N ALA A 137 -10.16 1.39 -5.04
CA ALA A 137 -10.68 1.69 -3.71
C ALA A 137 -10.39 0.55 -2.72
N GLY A 138 -10.59 -0.70 -3.15
CA GLY A 138 -10.31 -1.89 -2.34
C GLY A 138 -8.82 -2.02 -1.99
N THR A 139 -7.94 -1.87 -2.97
CA THR A 139 -6.47 -1.91 -2.76
C THR A 139 -5.99 -0.76 -1.89
N PHE A 140 -6.52 0.46 -2.09
CA PHE A 140 -6.24 1.62 -1.25
C PHE A 140 -6.65 1.38 0.21
N LEU A 141 -7.87 0.91 0.44
CA LEU A 141 -8.38 0.60 1.79
C LEU A 141 -7.57 -0.51 2.46
N ALA A 142 -7.22 -1.56 1.72
CA ALA A 142 -6.39 -2.65 2.23
C ALA A 142 -4.99 -2.17 2.62
N ALA A 143 -4.34 -1.39 1.76
CA ALA A 143 -3.03 -0.80 2.02
C ALA A 143 -3.07 0.15 3.23
N PHE A 144 -4.09 1.01 3.30
CA PHE A 144 -4.29 1.94 4.41
C PHE A 144 -4.53 1.21 5.73
N ALA A 145 -5.38 0.18 5.74
CA ALA A 145 -5.61 -0.64 6.92
C ALA A 145 -4.32 -1.30 7.40
N CYS A 146 -3.55 -1.91 6.50
CA CYS A 146 -2.30 -2.58 6.85
C CYS A 146 -1.24 -1.60 7.36
N TYR A 147 -1.16 -0.41 6.76
CA TYR A 147 -0.32 0.67 7.25
C TYR A 147 -0.73 1.12 8.68
N CYS A 148 -2.02 1.30 8.95
CA CYS A 148 -2.52 1.64 10.28
C CYS A 148 -2.24 0.55 11.33
N ILE A 149 -2.39 -0.73 10.97
CA ILE A 149 -2.03 -1.85 11.85
C ILE A 149 -0.51 -1.83 12.10
N GLY A 150 0.30 -1.55 11.09
CA GLY A 150 1.75 -1.37 11.22
C GLY A 150 2.12 -0.25 12.19
N LEU A 151 1.46 0.91 12.08
CA LEU A 151 1.62 2.02 13.02
C LEU A 151 1.24 1.61 14.45
N GLN A 152 0.11 0.92 14.63
CA GLN A 152 -0.33 0.46 15.94
C GLN A 152 0.63 -0.57 16.55
N ALA A 153 1.13 -1.50 15.74
CA ALA A 153 2.11 -2.49 16.15
C ALA A 153 3.43 -1.83 16.59
N GLY A 154 3.91 -0.84 15.85
CA GLY A 154 5.09 -0.07 16.21
C GLY A 154 4.90 0.80 17.46
N TRP A 155 3.66 1.26 17.72
CA TRP A 155 3.32 2.05 18.91
C TRP A 155 3.25 1.20 20.18
N ASN A 156 2.55 0.06 20.13
CA ASN A 156 2.30 -0.77 21.32
C ASN A 156 3.48 -1.66 21.69
N SER A 157 4.42 -1.88 20.78
CA SER A 157 5.46 -2.86 21.01
C SER A 157 6.76 -2.27 21.56
N ASN A 158 7.21 -2.78 22.70
CA ASN A 158 8.59 -2.61 23.17
C ASN A 158 9.57 -3.64 22.57
N ARG A 159 9.08 -4.65 21.83
CA ARG A 159 9.87 -5.79 21.31
C ARG A 159 9.49 -6.12 19.87
N LEU A 160 10.33 -6.84 19.13
CA LEU A 160 9.99 -7.25 17.75
C LEU A 160 8.93 -8.37 17.67
N GLY A 161 8.57 -8.99 18.80
CA GLY A 161 7.61 -10.11 18.86
C GLY A 161 6.17 -9.74 18.49
N PRO A 162 5.55 -8.72 19.13
CA PRO A 162 4.19 -8.30 18.78
C PRO A 162 4.00 -7.81 17.35
N SER A 163 5.05 -7.30 16.69
CA SER A 163 5.01 -6.96 15.26
C SER A 163 4.88 -8.18 14.35
N LEU A 164 5.38 -9.35 14.75
CA LEU A 164 5.16 -10.61 14.03
C LEU A 164 3.70 -11.08 14.14
N GLY A 165 3.05 -10.85 15.28
CA GLY A 165 1.61 -11.09 15.44
C GLY A 165 0.76 -10.19 14.53
N GLY A 166 1.15 -8.91 14.41
CA GLY A 166 0.55 -7.97 13.46
C GLY A 166 0.69 -8.42 12.00
N LEU A 167 1.86 -8.94 11.62
CA LEU A 167 2.08 -9.53 10.28
C LEU A 167 1.14 -10.70 10.01
N GLY A 168 0.98 -11.61 10.98
CA GLY A 168 0.03 -12.72 10.88
C GLY A 168 -1.40 -12.22 10.66
N LEU A 169 -1.82 -11.22 11.42
CA LEU A 169 -3.14 -10.62 11.28
C LEU A 169 -3.33 -9.95 9.90
N THR A 170 -2.31 -9.26 9.38
CA THR A 170 -2.37 -8.70 8.03
C THR A 170 -2.45 -9.76 6.96
N CYS A 171 -1.73 -10.88 7.07
CA CYS A 171 -1.86 -12.01 6.14
C CYS A 171 -3.28 -12.59 6.13
N VAL A 172 -3.91 -12.71 7.30
CA VAL A 172 -5.31 -13.15 7.43
C VAL A 172 -6.25 -12.11 6.80
N LEU A 173 -6.05 -10.82 7.06
CA LEU A 173 -6.86 -9.74 6.51
C LEU A 173 -6.79 -9.71 4.97
N VAL A 174 -5.58 -9.86 4.42
CA VAL A 174 -5.35 -9.95 2.96
C VAL A 174 -6.07 -11.15 2.38
N SER A 175 -5.96 -12.31 3.02
CA SER A 175 -6.67 -13.52 2.58
C SER A 175 -8.18 -13.32 2.58
N ILE A 176 -8.74 -12.67 3.61
CA ILE A 176 -10.19 -12.37 3.67
C ILE A 176 -10.60 -11.41 2.56
N ILE A 177 -9.82 -10.34 2.32
CA ILE A 177 -10.12 -9.36 1.25
C ILE A 177 -10.01 -10.01 -0.13
N LEU A 178 -9.03 -10.88 -0.36
CA LEU A 178 -8.88 -11.60 -1.63
C LEU A 178 -10.03 -12.58 -1.88
N VAL A 179 -10.42 -13.36 -0.86
CA VAL A 179 -11.47 -14.38 -1.00
C VAL A 179 -12.87 -13.75 -1.09
N LYS A 180 -13.19 -12.77 -0.25
CA LYS A 180 -14.52 -12.13 -0.22
C LYS A 180 -14.65 -10.89 -1.09
N GLY A 181 -13.61 -10.06 -1.16
CA GLY A 181 -13.68 -8.74 -1.80
C GLY A 181 -13.63 -8.79 -3.33
N TYR A 182 -12.89 -9.74 -3.91
CA TYR A 182 -12.86 -9.93 -5.36
C TYR A 182 -13.91 -10.91 -5.88
N GLY A 183 -14.70 -11.52 -5.00
CA GLY A 183 -15.73 -12.47 -5.38
C GLY A 183 -15.18 -13.59 -6.27
N LEU A 184 -14.61 -14.64 -5.67
CA LEU A 184 -14.47 -15.96 -6.31
C LEU A 184 -15.86 -16.61 -6.57
N HIS A 185 -16.84 -15.82 -6.96
CA HIS A 185 -18.17 -16.21 -7.41
C HIS A 185 -18.28 -16.24 -8.94
N VAL A 186 -17.20 -15.96 -9.66
CA VAL A 186 -17.08 -16.33 -11.08
C VAL A 186 -16.61 -17.78 -11.15
N THR A 187 -17.59 -18.65 -10.89
CA THR A 187 -17.85 -19.98 -11.49
C THR A 187 -16.71 -20.73 -12.17
N VAL A 188 -16.54 -21.97 -11.69
CA VAL A 188 -16.32 -23.22 -12.48
C VAL A 188 -16.89 -23.12 -13.90
#